data_AF-A0A1G9LRY1-F1
#
_entry.id   AF-A0A1G9LRY1-F1
#
_cell.length_a   1.000
_cell.length_b   1.000
_cell.length_c   1.000
_cell.angle_alpha   90.00
_cell.angle_beta   90.00
_cell.angle_gamma   90.00
#
_symmetry.space_group_name_H-M   'P 1'
#
loop_
_entity.id
_entity.type
_entity.pdbx_description
1 polymer ?
#
loop_
_entity_poly.entity_id
_entity_poly.type
_entity_poly.pdbx_seq_one_letter_code
_entity_poly.pdbx_strand_id
1 'polypeptide(L)'
;MSNDSLYAHMKEVSIFLDDSLDEISSYLNNCKLEDLMSEDGSRNSGYYMELLKALRRLEVFCDEANDTVNGLLREEPMRETAAERTLYGIHHQCILGFFSPKNDAWYENSRASYSGRQSISFYHQPPNSFLRLMMHLETSFQRMREELSYYETTYQKRMS
;
A
#
# COMPACT_ATOMS: atom_id res chain seq x y z
N MET A 1 -1.44 -24.32 0.11
CA MET A 1 -2.69 -23.81 0.71
C MET A 1 -3.85 -24.60 0.12
N SER A 2 -4.93 -24.84 0.87
CA SER A 2 -6.17 -25.37 0.29
C SER A 2 -6.89 -24.27 -0.50
N ASN A 3 -7.76 -24.63 -1.45
CA ASN A 3 -8.53 -23.66 -2.24
C ASN A 3 -9.40 -22.75 -1.34
N ASP A 4 -10.05 -23.32 -0.32
CA ASP A 4 -10.82 -22.55 0.67
C ASP A 4 -9.95 -21.53 1.45
N SER A 5 -8.70 -21.89 1.75
CA SER A 5 -7.74 -21.00 2.42
C SER A 5 -7.26 -19.89 1.51
N LEU A 6 -7.07 -20.15 0.20
CA LEU A 6 -6.71 -19.12 -0.78
C LEU A 6 -7.87 -18.14 -1.01
N TYR A 7 -9.09 -18.65 -1.11
CA TYR A 7 -10.28 -17.81 -1.26
C TYR A 7 -10.52 -16.90 -0.06
N ALA A 8 -10.37 -17.42 1.17
CA ALA A 8 -10.44 -16.61 2.37
C ALA A 8 -9.38 -15.50 2.36
N HIS A 9 -8.17 -15.81 1.93
CA HIS A 9 -7.08 -14.84 1.87
C HIS A 9 -7.30 -13.76 0.81
N MET A 10 -7.81 -14.13 -0.37
CA MET A 10 -8.21 -13.17 -1.40
C MET A 10 -9.29 -12.19 -0.89
N LYS A 11 -10.22 -12.66 -0.05
CA LYS A 11 -11.20 -11.79 0.60
C LYS A 11 -10.58 -10.83 1.61
N GLU A 12 -9.65 -11.30 2.44
CA GLU A 12 -8.93 -10.44 3.39
C GLU A 12 -8.19 -9.32 2.66
N VAL A 13 -7.53 -9.66 1.55
CA VAL A 13 -6.84 -8.68 0.70
C VAL A 13 -7.81 -7.69 0.05
N SER A 14 -8.98 -8.16 -0.41
CA SER A 14 -10.02 -7.27 -0.94
C SER A 14 -10.46 -6.23 0.09
N ILE A 15 -10.76 -6.67 1.33
CA ILE A 15 -11.18 -5.78 2.42
C ILE A 15 -10.09 -4.75 2.72
N PHE A 16 -8.83 -5.21 2.81
CA PHE A 16 -7.70 -4.31 3.01
C PHE A 16 -7.56 -3.26 1.91
N LEU A 17 -7.73 -3.65 0.63
CA LEU A 17 -7.61 -2.74 -0.49
C LEU A 17 -8.75 -1.72 -0.49
N ASP A 18 -9.99 -2.15 -0.25
CA ASP A 18 -11.14 -1.28 -0.10
C ASP A 18 -10.91 -0.24 1.02
N ASP A 19 -10.53 -0.68 2.22
CA ASP A 19 -10.27 0.21 3.36
C ASP A 19 -9.14 1.22 3.05
N SER A 20 -8.06 0.75 2.41
CA SER A 20 -6.92 1.61 2.03
C SER A 20 -7.31 2.63 0.96
N LEU A 21 -8.12 2.22 -0.02
CA LEU A 21 -8.62 3.11 -1.08
C LEU A 21 -9.55 4.17 -0.49
N ASP A 22 -10.44 3.79 0.42
CA ASP A 22 -11.33 4.74 1.09
C ASP A 22 -10.54 5.82 1.84
N GLU A 23 -9.49 5.45 2.58
CA GLU A 23 -8.63 6.41 3.28
C GLU A 23 -7.83 7.32 2.33
N ILE A 24 -7.15 6.71 1.35
CA ILE A 24 -6.27 7.42 0.42
C ILE A 24 -7.10 8.37 -0.46
N SER A 25 -8.20 7.88 -1.04
CA SER A 25 -9.06 8.67 -1.91
C SER A 25 -9.76 9.78 -1.13
N SER A 26 -10.23 9.52 0.10
CA SER A 26 -10.83 10.55 0.95
C SER A 26 -9.85 11.68 1.24
N TYR A 27 -8.58 11.35 1.52
CA TYR A 27 -7.53 12.35 1.69
C TYR A 27 -7.28 13.13 0.38
N LEU A 28 -7.04 12.43 -0.73
CA LEU A 28 -6.69 13.05 -2.01
C LEU A 28 -7.81 13.93 -2.58
N ASN A 29 -9.07 13.53 -2.43
CA ASN A 29 -10.24 14.29 -2.89
C ASN A 29 -10.43 15.62 -2.16
N ASN A 30 -9.92 15.72 -0.93
CA ASN A 30 -10.03 16.92 -0.10
C ASN A 30 -8.70 17.68 0.03
N CYS A 31 -7.65 17.25 -0.67
CA CYS A 31 -6.31 17.83 -0.53
C CYS A 31 -5.99 18.85 -1.62
N LYS A 32 -5.70 20.09 -1.22
CA LYS A 32 -5.10 21.12 -2.08
C LYS A 32 -3.71 21.46 -1.59
N LEU A 33 -2.80 21.75 -2.52
CA LEU A 33 -1.42 22.11 -2.17
C LEU A 33 -1.35 23.35 -1.27
N GLU A 34 -2.21 24.35 -1.50
CA GLU A 34 -2.28 25.57 -0.69
C GLU A 34 -2.62 25.28 0.79
N ASP A 35 -3.52 24.31 1.02
CA ASP A 35 -3.88 23.87 2.37
C ASP A 35 -2.67 23.22 3.06
N LEU A 36 -1.96 22.33 2.35
CA LEU A 36 -0.73 21.69 2.87
C LEU A 36 0.37 22.71 3.19
N MET A 37 0.52 23.75 2.38
CA MET A 37 1.50 24.82 2.60
C MET A 37 1.18 25.68 3.82
N SER A 38 -0.07 25.65 4.28
CA SER A 38 -0.55 26.36 5.47
C SER A 38 -0.28 25.59 6.75
N GLU A 39 -0.17 24.26 6.68
CA GLU A 39 0.16 23.37 7.79
C GLU A 39 1.61 23.52 8.29
N ASP A 40 1.88 23.00 9.48
CA ASP A 40 3.25 22.81 9.95
C ASP A 40 3.97 21.73 9.14
N GLY A 41 5.29 21.91 8.98
CA GLY A 41 6.16 21.05 8.20
C GLY A 41 7.22 21.85 7.47
N SER A 42 7.87 21.24 6.48
CA SER A 42 8.92 21.90 5.69
C SER A 42 8.44 23.05 4.82
N ARG A 43 7.13 23.12 4.50
CA ARG A 43 6.53 24.11 3.58
C ARG A 43 7.28 24.20 2.25
N ASN A 44 7.86 23.08 1.80
CA ASN A 44 8.50 22.97 0.50
C ASN A 44 7.46 22.46 -0.50
N SER A 45 6.98 23.35 -1.36
CA SER A 45 5.93 23.04 -2.34
C SER A 45 6.33 21.90 -3.28
N GLY A 46 7.58 21.87 -3.75
CA GLY A 46 8.09 20.80 -4.61
C GLY A 46 8.07 19.44 -3.91
N TYR A 47 8.49 19.41 -2.64
CA TYR A 47 8.44 18.17 -1.84
C TYR A 47 7.00 17.70 -1.60
N TYR A 48 6.08 18.61 -1.25
CA TYR A 48 4.68 18.26 -1.05
C TYR A 48 4.00 17.77 -2.33
N MET A 49 4.35 18.33 -3.49
CA MET A 49 3.90 17.80 -4.78
C MET A 49 4.39 16.36 -5.01
N GLU A 50 5.65 16.04 -4.67
CA GLU A 50 6.18 14.69 -4.80
C GLU A 50 5.54 13.70 -3.82
N LEU A 51 5.21 14.12 -2.59
CA LEU A 51 4.41 13.31 -1.65
C LEU A 51 3.04 12.94 -2.24
N LEU A 52 2.30 13.94 -2.75
CA LEU A 52 0.98 13.72 -3.33
C LEU A 52 1.04 12.88 -4.61
N LYS A 53 2.08 13.05 -5.43
CA LYS A 53 2.29 12.25 -6.63
C LYS A 53 2.55 10.79 -6.31
N ALA A 54 3.35 10.51 -5.28
CA ALA A 54 3.58 9.15 -4.81
C ALA A 54 2.30 8.51 -4.26
N LEU A 55 1.53 9.26 -3.46
CA LEU A 55 0.27 8.77 -2.89
C LEU A 55 -0.78 8.45 -3.98
N ARG A 56 -0.94 9.31 -4.99
CA ARG A 56 -1.83 9.04 -6.15
C ARG A 56 -1.42 7.80 -6.93
N ARG A 57 -0.10 7.58 -7.07
CA ARG A 57 0.40 6.38 -7.74
C ARG A 57 0.05 5.13 -6.94
N LEU A 58 0.17 5.18 -5.61
CA LEU A 58 -0.21 4.08 -4.73
C LEU A 58 -1.71 3.80 -4.84
N GLU A 59 -2.55 4.84 -4.79
CA GLU A 59 -4.01 4.74 -4.98
C GLU A 59 -4.35 3.96 -6.25
N VAL A 60 -3.79 4.36 -7.40
CA VAL A 60 -4.02 3.68 -8.69
C VAL A 60 -3.64 2.20 -8.64
N PHE A 61 -2.51 1.85 -8.01
CA PHE A 61 -2.12 0.44 -7.90
C PHE A 61 -3.05 -0.36 -6.99
N CYS A 62 -3.50 0.22 -5.88
CA CYS A 62 -4.47 -0.41 -5.00
C CYS A 62 -5.82 -0.61 -5.71
N ASP A 63 -6.26 0.34 -6.52
CA ASP A 63 -7.52 0.31 -7.26
C ASP A 63 -7.51 -0.79 -8.34
N GLU A 64 -6.47 -0.80 -9.18
CA GLU A 64 -6.28 -1.84 -10.21
C GLU A 64 -6.18 -3.25 -9.59
N ALA A 65 -5.50 -3.36 -8.45
CA ALA A 65 -5.40 -4.61 -7.69
C ALA A 65 -6.77 -5.05 -7.16
N ASN A 66 -7.55 -4.12 -6.60
CA ASN A 66 -8.85 -4.42 -6.01
C ASN A 66 -9.84 -4.90 -7.07
N ASP A 67 -9.88 -4.25 -8.23
CA ASP A 67 -10.68 -4.69 -9.38
C ASP A 67 -10.31 -6.11 -9.82
N THR A 68 -9.01 -6.41 -9.86
CA THR A 68 -8.50 -7.74 -10.23
C THR A 68 -8.91 -8.80 -9.20
N VAL A 69 -8.75 -8.52 -7.91
CA VAL A 69 -9.14 -9.42 -6.80
C VAL A 69 -10.64 -9.70 -6.83
N ASN A 70 -11.45 -8.65 -6.95
CA ASN A 70 -12.90 -8.77 -7.04
C ASN A 70 -13.37 -9.52 -8.29
N GLY A 71 -12.66 -9.36 -9.41
CA GLY A 71 -12.86 -10.16 -10.61
C GLY A 71 -12.69 -11.66 -10.36
N LEU A 72 -11.58 -12.04 -9.72
CA LEU A 72 -11.26 -13.44 -9.42
C LEU A 72 -12.20 -14.05 -8.37
N LEU A 73 -12.60 -13.29 -7.35
CA LEU A 73 -13.53 -13.74 -6.31
C LEU A 73 -14.93 -14.08 -6.84
N ARG A 74 -15.31 -13.57 -8.03
CA ARG A 74 -16.57 -13.86 -8.72
C ARG A 74 -16.50 -15.08 -9.63
N GLU A 75 -15.30 -15.64 -9.88
CA GLU A 75 -15.14 -16.82 -10.72
C GLU A 75 -15.48 -18.12 -9.97
N GLU A 76 -16.17 -19.04 -10.63
CA GLU A 76 -16.46 -20.38 -10.11
C GLU A 76 -16.08 -21.47 -11.14
N PRO A 77 -15.02 -22.27 -10.90
CA PRO A 77 -14.07 -22.18 -9.79
C PRO A 77 -13.07 -21.02 -9.95
N MET A 78 -12.66 -20.41 -8.83
CA MET A 78 -11.59 -19.41 -8.81
C MET A 78 -10.28 -20.01 -9.35
N ARG A 79 -9.65 -19.31 -10.29
CA ARG A 79 -8.39 -19.75 -10.90
C ARG A 79 -7.20 -19.54 -9.94
N GLU A 80 -6.79 -20.60 -9.24
CA GLU A 80 -5.73 -20.56 -8.21
C GLU A 80 -4.44 -19.89 -8.69
N THR A 81 -3.91 -20.26 -9.87
CA THR A 81 -2.66 -19.67 -10.39
C THR A 81 -2.78 -18.18 -10.67
N ALA A 82 -3.95 -17.71 -11.08
CA ALA A 82 -4.20 -16.28 -11.31
C ALA A 82 -4.30 -15.53 -9.97
N ALA A 83 -4.95 -16.13 -8.97
CA ALA A 83 -5.01 -15.59 -7.61
C ALA A 83 -3.62 -15.47 -6.97
N GLU A 84 -2.83 -16.54 -6.96
CA GLU A 84 -1.45 -16.51 -6.43
C GLU A 84 -0.59 -15.44 -7.12
N ARG A 85 -0.68 -15.31 -8.45
CA ARG A 85 0.03 -14.28 -9.21
C ARG A 85 -0.44 -12.87 -8.86
N THR A 86 -1.74 -12.69 -8.63
CA THR A 86 -2.33 -11.41 -8.24
C THR A 86 -1.81 -11.00 -6.86
N LEU A 87 -1.82 -11.91 -5.88
CA LEU A 87 -1.29 -11.69 -4.53
C LEU A 87 0.20 -11.33 -4.54
N TYR A 88 0.99 -12.02 -5.38
CA TYR A 88 2.40 -11.66 -5.62
C TYR A 88 2.53 -10.24 -6.20
N GLY A 89 1.70 -9.88 -7.18
CA GLY A 89 1.67 -8.53 -7.76
C GLY A 89 1.34 -7.44 -6.73
N ILE A 90 0.34 -7.68 -5.89
CA ILE A 90 -0.09 -6.77 -4.81
C ILE A 90 1.04 -6.53 -3.82
N HIS A 91 1.74 -7.59 -3.41
CA HIS A 91 2.91 -7.46 -2.55
C HIS A 91 3.95 -6.50 -3.15
N HIS A 92 4.28 -6.65 -4.43
CA HIS A 92 5.31 -5.82 -5.05
C HIS A 92 4.86 -4.39 -5.42
N GLN A 93 3.64 -4.21 -5.91
CA GLN A 93 3.19 -2.92 -6.44
C GLN A 93 2.54 -2.04 -5.38
N CYS A 94 1.72 -2.63 -4.51
CA CYS A 94 1.01 -1.90 -3.46
C CYS A 94 1.85 -1.87 -2.18
N ILE A 95 2.21 -3.04 -1.65
CA ILE A 95 2.84 -3.12 -0.33
C ILE A 95 4.25 -2.55 -0.35
N LEU A 96 5.15 -3.07 -1.19
CA LEU A 96 6.51 -2.51 -1.30
C LEU A 96 6.49 -1.08 -1.85
N GLY A 97 5.52 -0.73 -2.70
CA GLY A 97 5.33 0.63 -3.20
C GLY A 97 4.98 1.64 -2.10
N PHE A 98 4.25 1.22 -1.06
CA PHE A 98 3.99 2.02 0.13
C PHE A 98 5.26 2.20 0.98
N PHE A 99 6.10 1.19 1.15
CA PHE A 99 7.31 1.31 1.96
C PHE A 99 8.48 1.99 1.22
N SER A 100 8.50 1.92 -0.11
CA SER A 100 9.54 2.48 -0.97
C SER A 100 8.95 3.03 -2.27
N PRO A 101 8.40 4.26 -2.25
CA PRO A 101 7.81 4.87 -3.43
C PRO A 101 8.87 5.19 -4.48
N LYS A 102 8.51 5.07 -5.76
CA LYS A 102 9.45 5.20 -6.89
C LYS A 102 10.16 6.57 -6.99
N ASN A 103 9.55 7.63 -6.47
CA ASN A 103 10.13 8.98 -6.53
C ASN A 103 10.92 9.35 -5.27
N ASP A 104 11.18 8.38 -4.38
CA ASP A 104 11.90 8.59 -3.13
C ASP A 104 11.33 9.74 -2.29
N ALA A 105 10.00 9.91 -2.27
CA ALA A 105 9.37 10.95 -1.47
C ALA A 105 9.43 10.63 0.05
N TRP A 106 9.47 9.35 0.39
CA TRP A 106 9.76 8.80 1.72
C TRP A 106 10.44 7.43 1.55
N TYR A 107 10.89 6.84 2.65
CA TYR A 107 11.58 5.55 2.62
C TYR A 107 11.36 4.75 3.92
N GLU A 108 11.54 3.44 3.83
CA GLU A 108 11.50 2.57 4.99
C GLU A 108 12.82 2.61 5.78
N ASN A 109 12.71 2.92 7.07
CA ASN A 109 13.76 2.72 8.05
C ASN A 109 13.60 1.35 8.71
N SER A 110 14.27 0.34 8.13
CA SER A 110 14.24 -1.05 8.57
C SER A 110 14.66 -1.29 10.03
N ARG A 111 15.30 -0.30 10.68
CA ARG A 111 15.70 -0.38 12.10
C ARG A 111 14.58 0.02 13.07
N ALA A 112 13.52 0.67 12.59
CA ALA A 112 12.44 1.17 13.43
C ALA A 112 11.55 0.04 14.01
N SER A 113 11.45 -1.09 13.30
CA SER A 113 10.72 -2.30 13.70
C SER A 113 11.15 -2.85 15.07
N TYR A 114 12.44 -2.72 15.41
CA TYR A 114 12.99 -3.14 16.70
C TYR A 114 12.62 -2.22 17.87
N SER A 115 12.05 -1.04 17.60
CA SER A 115 11.73 -0.02 18.60
C SER A 115 10.24 0.28 18.75
N GLY A 116 9.37 -0.45 18.03
CA GLY A 116 7.92 -0.16 17.98
C GLY A 116 7.61 1.21 17.39
N ARG A 117 8.54 1.79 16.63
CA ARG A 117 8.37 3.06 15.94
C ARG A 117 7.93 2.82 14.50
N GLN A 118 7.38 3.87 13.92
CA GLN A 118 7.03 3.93 12.52
C GLN A 118 8.25 3.68 11.64
N SER A 119 8.07 2.78 10.70
CA SER A 119 9.03 2.37 9.70
C SER A 119 9.16 3.40 8.59
N ILE A 120 8.14 4.22 8.30
CA ILE A 120 8.24 5.27 7.29
C ILE A 120 9.03 6.47 7.82
N SER A 121 10.02 6.89 7.03
CA SER A 121 10.85 8.08 7.27
C SER A 121 10.77 9.04 6.09
N PHE A 122 10.82 10.34 6.38
CA PHE A 122 10.67 11.40 5.38
C PHE A 122 11.97 12.20 5.24
N TYR A 123 12.33 12.59 4.02
CA TYR A 123 13.52 13.41 3.73
C TYR A 123 13.37 14.86 4.22
N HIS A 124 12.13 15.37 4.21
CA HIS A 124 11.75 16.64 4.80
C HIS A 124 10.48 16.45 5.63
N GLN A 125 10.23 17.31 6.60
CA GLN A 125 9.02 17.20 7.42
C GLN A 125 7.77 17.33 6.53
N PRO A 126 6.92 16.29 6.43
CA PRO A 126 5.67 16.34 5.66
C PRO A 126 4.65 17.24 6.37
N PRO A 127 3.56 17.64 5.70
CA PRO A 127 2.41 18.26 6.36
C PRO A 127 1.84 17.31 7.42
N ASN A 128 1.29 17.86 8.50
CA ASN A 128 0.74 17.06 9.59
C ASN A 128 -0.41 16.13 9.15
N SER A 129 -1.26 16.58 8.23
CA SER A 129 -2.34 15.78 7.66
C SER A 129 -1.83 14.56 6.90
N PHE A 130 -0.83 14.76 6.03
CA PHE A 130 -0.17 13.68 5.30
C PHE A 130 0.51 12.70 6.24
N LEU A 131 1.21 13.22 7.27
CA LEU A 131 1.84 12.38 8.28
C LEU A 131 0.79 11.46 8.91
N ARG A 132 -0.30 12.02 9.44
CA ARG A 132 -1.38 11.24 10.08
C ARG A 132 -1.96 10.16 9.18
N LEU A 133 -2.17 10.45 7.89
CA LEU A 133 -2.61 9.45 6.92
C LEU A 133 -1.61 8.29 6.84
N MET A 134 -0.33 8.59 6.61
CA MET A 134 0.71 7.56 6.50
C MET A 134 0.82 6.74 7.79
N MET A 135 0.68 7.39 8.96
CA MET A 135 0.66 6.70 10.26
C MET A 135 -0.50 5.69 10.38
N HIS A 136 -1.66 6.04 9.85
CA HIS A 136 -2.86 5.19 9.90
C HIS A 136 -2.72 3.98 8.98
N LEU A 137 -2.35 4.24 7.72
CA LEU A 137 -2.14 3.20 6.69
C LEU A 137 -1.03 2.22 7.06
N GLU A 138 0.05 2.69 7.71
CA GLU A 138 1.22 1.85 7.97
C GLU A 138 0.89 0.55 8.71
N THR A 139 -0.08 0.58 9.65
CA THR A 139 -0.45 -0.60 10.42
C THR A 139 -1.08 -1.69 9.55
N SER A 140 -2.02 -1.32 8.67
CA SER A 140 -2.69 -2.26 7.78
C SER A 140 -1.72 -2.78 6.71
N PHE A 141 -0.90 -1.90 6.14
CA PHE A 141 0.14 -2.26 5.16
C PHE A 141 1.21 -3.19 5.76
N GLN A 142 1.62 -2.97 7.01
CA GLN A 142 2.56 -3.86 7.70
C GLN A 142 1.97 -5.25 7.89
N ARG A 143 0.71 -5.33 8.34
CA ARG A 143 0.01 -6.61 8.50
C ARG A 143 -0.09 -7.35 7.17
N MET A 144 -0.51 -6.67 6.10
CA MET A 144 -0.60 -7.28 4.78
C MET A 144 0.75 -7.72 4.22
N ARG A 145 1.83 -7.00 4.53
CA ARG A 145 3.19 -7.42 4.16
C ARG A 145 3.54 -8.77 4.75
N GLU A 146 3.26 -8.96 6.04
CA GLU A 146 3.53 -10.22 6.74
C GLU A 146 2.69 -11.36 6.16
N GLU A 147 1.40 -11.10 5.93
CA GLU A 147 0.45 -12.03 5.34
C GLU A 147 0.85 -12.46 3.90
N LEU A 148 1.28 -11.52 3.06
CA LEU A 148 1.65 -11.80 1.66
C LEU A 148 3.07 -12.33 1.47
N SER A 149 3.93 -12.27 2.49
CA SER A 149 5.33 -12.73 2.43
C SER A 149 5.50 -14.19 2.00
N TYR A 150 4.49 -15.03 2.26
CA TYR A 150 4.46 -16.42 1.81
C TYR A 150 4.53 -16.55 0.27
N TYR A 151 3.83 -15.66 -0.44
CA TYR A 151 3.77 -15.69 -1.90
C TYR A 151 5.08 -15.22 -2.53
N GLU A 152 5.82 -14.32 -1.88
CA GLU A 152 7.15 -13.93 -2.34
C GLU A 152 8.09 -15.15 -2.39
N THR A 153 8.18 -15.89 -1.28
CA THR A 153 9.12 -17.02 -1.16
C THR A 153 8.69 -18.26 -1.94
N THR A 154 7.39 -18.47 -2.16
CA THR A 154 6.86 -19.65 -2.83
C THR A 154 6.69 -19.44 -4.34
N TYR A 155 6.22 -18.27 -4.77
CA TYR A 155 6.02 -17.96 -6.20
C TYR A 155 7.36 -17.85 -6.93
N GLN A 156 8.36 -17.18 -6.34
CA GLN A 156 9.71 -17.10 -6.90
C GLN A 156 10.32 -18.49 -7.15
N LYS A 157 10.17 -19.43 -6.20
CA LYS A 157 10.67 -20.81 -6.35
C LYS A 157 9.97 -21.62 -7.44
N ARG A 158 8.72 -21.32 -7.77
CA ARG A 158 7.97 -21.99 -8.84
C ARG A 158 8.29 -21.44 -10.23
N MET A 159 8.84 -20.22 -10.31
CA MET A 159 9.28 -19.58 -11.56
C MET A 159 10.79 -19.72 -11.84
N SER A 160 11.55 -20.29 -10.91
CA SER A 160 13.00 -20.57 -11.03
C SER A 160 13.22 -21.97 -11.59
#